data_AF-A0AA92C4D9-F1
#
_entry.id   AF-A0AA92C4D9-F1
#
_cell.length_a   1.000
_cell.length_b   1.000
_cell.length_c   1.000
_cell.angle_alpha   90.00
_cell.angle_beta   90.00
_cell.angle_gamma   90.00
#
_symmetry.space_group_name_H-M   'P 1'
#
loop_
_entity.id
_entity.type
_entity.pdbx_description
1 polymer ?
#
loop_
_entity_poly.entity_id
_entity_poly.type
_entity_poly.pdbx_seq_one_letter_code
_entity_poly.pdbx_strand_id
1 'polypeptide(L)'
;MMESSAPHDLQLYVDGSYDPIKRIGGWGVVMLRNNVEVASRSGSIGCADSSAPELLAILEALHWLDENAPGEAATIWSDSTYTVTGCNRWRHIWRTNHWRKRAPNGKGRSRDVPNVDHWKALDTCLTRCDRIEIAWCKGHVGLPWNERADALARQAIQHATVATAVC
;
A
#
# COMPACT_ATOMS: atom_id res chain seq x y z
N MET A 1 -18.82 -11.55 -15.02
CA MET A 1 -19.32 -11.10 -13.72
C MET A 1 -18.42 -11.77 -12.70
N MET A 2 -17.51 -11.03 -12.05
CA MET A 2 -16.67 -11.59 -11.01
C MET A 2 -17.54 -11.70 -9.76
N GLU A 3 -17.85 -12.94 -9.37
CA GLU A 3 -18.49 -13.23 -8.10
C GLU A 3 -17.62 -12.64 -6.99
N SER A 4 -18.16 -11.66 -6.26
CA SER A 4 -17.59 -11.24 -5.00
C SER A 4 -17.75 -12.43 -4.05
N SER A 5 -16.71 -13.26 -3.91
CA SER A 5 -16.60 -14.13 -2.74
C SER A 5 -16.77 -13.25 -1.50
N ALA A 6 -17.43 -13.77 -0.46
CA ALA A 6 -17.48 -13.09 0.82
C ALA A 6 -16.04 -12.70 1.21
N PRO A 7 -15.81 -11.47 1.71
CA PRO A 7 -14.47 -11.07 2.11
C PRO A 7 -13.93 -12.08 3.13
N HIS A 8 -12.63 -12.36 3.03
CA HIS A 8 -11.97 -13.25 3.98
C HIS A 8 -12.22 -12.78 5.42
N ASP A 9 -12.21 -13.72 6.37
CA ASP A 9 -12.38 -13.41 7.79
C ASP A 9 -11.32 -12.41 8.28
N LEU A 10 -10.12 -12.47 7.66
CA LEU A 10 -9.02 -11.54 7.87
C LEU A 10 -9.02 -10.45 6.78
N GLN A 11 -9.23 -9.21 7.19
CA GLN A 11 -9.25 -8.04 6.30
C GLN A 11 -8.29 -6.98 6.80
N LEU A 12 -7.56 -6.35 5.90
CA LEU A 12 -6.64 -5.27 6.22
C LEU A 12 -7.04 -4.04 5.42
N TYR A 13 -7.21 -2.90 6.08
CA TYR A 13 -7.47 -1.62 5.43
C TYR A 13 -6.22 -0.79 5.48
N VAL A 14 -5.77 -0.27 4.33
CA VAL A 14 -4.54 0.49 4.20
C VAL A 14 -4.80 1.83 3.55
N ASP A 15 -4.12 2.86 4.06
CA ASP A 15 -4.15 4.20 3.47
C ASP A 15 -2.81 4.92 3.64
N GLY A 16 -2.54 5.85 2.73
CA GLY A 16 -1.35 6.68 2.69
C GLY A 16 -1.72 8.16 2.60
N SER A 17 -1.06 8.99 3.38
CA SER A 17 -1.18 10.44 3.34
C SER A 17 0.17 11.08 3.08
N TYR A 18 0.19 12.28 2.50
CA TYR A 18 1.42 13.00 2.18
C TYR A 18 1.29 14.49 2.44
N ASP A 19 2.25 15.04 3.19
CA ASP A 19 2.40 16.47 3.42
C ASP A 19 3.50 17.02 2.48
N PRO A 20 3.14 17.79 1.44
CA PRO A 20 4.11 18.32 0.48
C PRO A 20 5.02 19.42 1.07
N ILE A 21 4.60 20.09 2.14
CA ILE A 21 5.39 21.14 2.79
C ILE A 21 6.49 20.50 3.64
N LYS A 22 6.13 19.47 4.41
CA LYS A 22 7.11 18.71 5.23
C LYS A 22 7.91 17.70 4.43
N ARG A 23 7.42 17.29 3.26
CA ARG A 23 7.95 16.16 2.47
C ARG A 23 7.97 14.85 3.26
N ILE A 24 6.89 14.63 4.01
CA ILE A 24 6.70 13.45 4.85
C ILE A 24 5.42 12.76 4.41
N GLY A 25 5.52 11.47 4.12
CA GLY A 25 4.41 10.57 3.94
C GLY A 25 4.09 9.86 5.25
N GLY A 26 2.81 9.66 5.54
CA GLY A 26 2.35 8.78 6.61
C GLY A 26 1.57 7.63 6.03
N TRP A 27 1.67 6.46 6.65
CA TRP A 27 0.94 5.27 6.25
C TRP A 27 0.20 4.70 7.45
N GLY A 28 -0.94 4.08 7.19
CA GLY A 28 -1.79 3.45 8.19
C GLY A 28 -2.31 2.11 7.71
N VAL A 29 -2.36 1.14 8.62
CA VAL A 29 -2.90 -0.20 8.41
C VAL A 29 -3.79 -0.56 9.58
N VAL A 30 -4.99 -1.05 9.30
CA VAL A 30 -5.93 -1.58 10.28
C VAL A 30 -6.22 -3.02 9.94
N MET A 31 -6.00 -3.94 10.88
CA MET A 31 -6.24 -5.36 10.70
C MET A 31 -7.52 -5.77 11.44
N LEU A 32 -8.41 -6.43 10.73
CA LEU A 32 -9.69 -6.91 11.22
C LEU A 32 -9.75 -8.43 11.15
N ARG A 33 -10.30 -9.06 12.18
CA ARG A 33 -10.74 -10.45 12.13
C ARG A 33 -12.22 -10.49 12.46
N ASN A 34 -13.03 -11.10 11.59
CA ASN A 34 -14.49 -11.15 11.73
C ASN A 34 -15.10 -9.74 11.95
N ASN A 35 -14.64 -8.75 11.19
CA ASN A 35 -15.02 -7.33 11.29
C ASN A 35 -14.71 -6.65 12.65
N VAL A 36 -13.80 -7.20 13.45
CA VAL A 36 -13.33 -6.59 14.70
C VAL A 36 -11.86 -6.22 14.55
N GLU A 37 -11.49 -4.99 14.91
CA GLU A 37 -10.08 -4.55 14.93
C GLU A 37 -9.28 -5.42 15.92
N VAL A 38 -8.27 -6.12 15.40
CA VAL A 38 -7.36 -6.95 16.20
C VAL A 38 -5.99 -6.30 16.35
N ALA A 39 -5.60 -5.44 15.40
CA ALA A 39 -4.35 -4.70 15.43
C ALA A 39 -4.44 -3.47 14.51
N SER A 40 -3.55 -2.51 14.74
CA SER A 40 -3.26 -1.43 13.79
C SER A 40 -1.77 -1.11 13.80
N ARG A 41 -1.26 -0.66 12.64
CA ARG A 41 0.12 -0.19 12.46
C ARG A 41 0.08 1.16 11.75
N SER A 42 1.04 2.02 12.08
CA SER A 42 1.21 3.30 11.39
C SER A 42 2.65 3.77 11.50
N GLY A 43 3.08 4.59 10.56
CA GLY A 43 4.42 5.14 10.55
C GLY A 43 4.55 6.26 9.54
N SER A 44 5.71 6.90 9.55
CA SER A 44 6.04 7.98 8.61
C SER A 44 7.34 7.70 7.88
N ILE A 45 7.45 8.29 6.69
CA ILE A 45 8.60 8.17 5.81
C ILE A 45 8.88 9.52 5.15
N GLY A 46 10.16 9.91 5.08
CA GLY A 46 10.55 11.02 4.22
C GLY A 46 10.37 10.63 2.76
N CYS A 47 9.53 11.32 2.02
CA CYS A 47 9.25 11.00 0.61
C CYS A 47 9.05 12.26 -0.24
N ALA A 48 9.12 12.09 -1.55
CA ALA A 48 8.93 13.17 -2.50
C ALA A 48 7.54 13.18 -3.14
N ASP A 49 6.74 12.13 -2.93
CA ASP A 49 5.43 11.94 -3.56
C ASP A 49 4.44 11.22 -2.63
N SER A 50 3.16 11.28 -2.99
CA SER A 50 2.07 10.63 -2.25
C SER A 50 1.95 9.14 -2.50
N SER A 51 2.57 8.61 -3.57
CA SER A 51 2.49 7.18 -3.89
C SER A 51 3.37 6.33 -2.97
N ALA A 52 4.49 6.86 -2.50
CA ALA A 52 5.39 6.17 -1.58
C ALA A 52 4.70 5.69 -0.28
N PRO A 53 4.01 6.56 0.50
CA PRO A 53 3.31 6.11 1.71
C PRO A 53 2.18 5.12 1.43
N GLU A 54 1.46 5.25 0.30
CA GLU A 54 0.42 4.28 -0.09
C GLU A 54 1.01 2.89 -0.36
N LEU A 55 2.13 2.81 -1.07
CA LEU A 55 2.83 1.54 -1.34
C LEU A 55 3.40 0.92 -0.08
N LEU A 56 3.93 1.76 0.82
CA LEU A 56 4.46 1.30 2.10
C LEU A 56 3.34 0.76 3.00
N ALA A 57 2.14 1.36 2.98
CA ALA A 57 0.99 0.85 3.72
C ALA A 57 0.63 -0.61 3.33
N ILE A 58 0.64 -0.93 2.03
CA ILE A 58 0.45 -2.31 1.55
C ILE A 58 1.60 -3.21 2.00
N LEU A 59 2.84 -2.74 1.90
CA LEU A 59 4.01 -3.54 2.28
C LEU A 59 3.98 -3.91 3.77
N GLU A 60 3.60 -2.97 4.62
CA GLU A 60 3.46 -3.18 6.07
C GLU A 60 2.30 -4.11 6.42
N ALA A 61 1.21 -4.06 5.66
CA ALA A 61 0.13 -5.05 5.77
C ALA A 61 0.63 -6.48 5.42
N LEU A 62 1.44 -6.62 4.36
CA LEU A 62 2.04 -7.90 3.97
C LEU A 62 3.04 -8.41 5.01
N HIS A 63 3.87 -7.53 5.58
CA HIS A 63 4.79 -7.90 6.66
C HIS A 63 4.05 -8.40 7.90
N TRP A 64 2.98 -7.70 8.30
CA TRP A 64 2.16 -8.16 9.42
C TRP A 64 1.54 -9.54 9.15
N LEU A 65 1.07 -9.79 7.93
CA LEU A 65 0.52 -11.09 7.52
C LEU A 65 1.57 -12.21 7.58
N ASP A 66 2.78 -11.98 7.07
CA ASP A 66 3.89 -12.95 7.13
C ASP A 66 4.27 -13.27 8.59
N GLU A 67 4.21 -12.28 9.49
CA GLU A 67 4.54 -12.42 10.91
C GLU A 67 3.42 -13.08 11.75
N ASN A 68 2.15 -12.73 11.50
CA ASN A 68 1.04 -13.02 12.43
C ASN A 68 0.00 -14.02 11.87
N ALA A 69 -0.07 -14.17 10.55
CA ALA A 69 -1.06 -15.02 9.88
C ALA A 69 -0.45 -15.80 8.70
N PRO A 70 0.70 -16.50 8.89
CA PRO A 70 1.39 -17.15 7.79
C PRO A 70 0.51 -18.22 7.12
N GLY A 71 0.27 -18.04 5.82
CA GLY A 71 -0.53 -18.95 5.01
C GLY A 71 -2.05 -18.79 5.15
N GLU A 72 -2.53 -17.81 5.92
CA GLU A 72 -3.95 -17.46 5.96
C GLU A 72 -4.35 -16.67 4.70
N ALA A 73 -5.60 -16.83 4.26
CA ALA A 73 -6.16 -16.00 3.20
C ALA A 73 -6.65 -14.68 3.77
N ALA A 74 -6.32 -13.56 3.10
CA ALA A 74 -6.63 -12.23 3.59
C ALA A 74 -6.92 -11.27 2.43
N THR A 75 -7.77 -10.28 2.68
CA THR A 75 -8.05 -9.20 1.71
C THR A 75 -7.45 -7.90 2.22
N ILE A 76 -6.58 -7.28 1.42
CA ILE A 76 -6.04 -5.94 1.65
C ILE A 76 -6.87 -4.95 0.83
N TRP A 77 -7.55 -4.04 1.51
CA TRP A 77 -8.38 -2.98 0.95
C TRP A 77 -7.60 -1.68 0.88
N SER A 78 -7.55 -1.07 -0.30
CA SER A 78 -7.00 0.27 -0.52
C SER A 78 -7.93 1.07 -1.44
N ASP A 79 -8.06 2.37 -1.20
CA ASP A 79 -8.79 3.28 -2.08
C ASP A 79 -7.94 3.84 -3.24
N SER A 80 -6.62 3.62 -3.19
CA SER A 80 -5.71 3.98 -4.27
C SER A 80 -5.81 3.00 -5.43
N THR A 81 -6.50 3.43 -6.48
CA THR A 81 -6.55 2.69 -7.75
C THR A 81 -5.16 2.46 -8.35
N TYR A 82 -4.21 3.35 -8.07
CA TYR A 82 -2.81 3.23 -8.52
C TYR A 82 -2.13 2.02 -7.88
N THR A 83 -2.21 1.88 -6.55
CA THR A 83 -1.58 0.77 -5.85
C THR A 83 -2.25 -0.55 -6.16
N VAL A 84 -3.59 -0.61 -6.17
CA VAL A 84 -4.36 -1.82 -6.48
C VAL A 84 -4.07 -2.29 -7.90
N THR A 85 -4.14 -1.39 -8.89
CA THR A 85 -3.83 -1.75 -10.29
C THR A 85 -2.37 -2.14 -10.46
N GLY A 86 -1.46 -1.45 -9.76
CA GLY A 86 -0.05 -1.76 -9.84
C GLY A 86 0.29 -3.14 -9.26
N CYS A 87 -0.31 -3.50 -8.13
CA CYS A 87 -0.11 -4.82 -7.52
C CYS A 87 -0.74 -5.95 -8.34
N ASN A 88 -1.92 -5.74 -8.92
CA ASN A 88 -2.64 -6.78 -9.65
C ASN A 88 -2.25 -6.91 -11.13
N ARG A 89 -1.70 -5.86 -11.74
CA ARG A 89 -1.39 -5.84 -13.17
C ARG A 89 0.04 -5.41 -13.48
N TRP A 90 0.45 -4.24 -13.02
CA TRP A 90 1.71 -3.65 -13.51
C TRP A 90 2.95 -4.36 -13.01
N ARG A 91 2.97 -4.84 -11.76
CA ARG A 91 4.14 -5.56 -11.20
C ARG A 91 4.55 -6.74 -12.07
N HIS A 92 3.60 -7.50 -12.60
CA HIS A 92 3.87 -8.67 -13.44
C HIS A 92 4.56 -8.27 -14.76
N ILE A 93 4.13 -7.15 -15.34
CA ILE A 93 4.70 -6.59 -16.58
C ILE A 93 6.08 -5.98 -16.29
N TRP A 94 6.23 -5.23 -15.19
CA TRP A 94 7.50 -4.61 -14.83
C TRP A 94 8.55 -5.64 -14.45
N ARG A 95 8.19 -6.68 -13.72
CA ARG A 95 9.07 -7.80 -13.36
C ARG A 95 9.67 -8.48 -14.60
N THR A 96 8.84 -8.72 -15.62
CA THR A 96 9.30 -9.31 -16.89
C THR A 96 10.11 -8.33 -17.75
N ASN A 97 9.93 -7.02 -17.53
CA ASN A 97 10.67 -5.96 -18.24
C ASN A 97 11.79 -5.33 -17.38
N HIS A 98 12.39 -6.10 -16.46
CA HIS A 98 13.49 -5.65 -15.59
C HIS A 98 13.23 -4.32 -14.87
N TRP A 99 11.99 -4.11 -14.43
CA TRP A 99 11.52 -2.93 -13.70
C TRP A 99 11.63 -1.59 -14.44
N ARG A 100 11.46 -1.63 -15.77
CA ARG A 100 11.46 -0.43 -16.62
C ARG A 100 10.09 -0.18 -17.24
N LYS A 101 9.71 1.09 -17.37
CA LYS A 101 8.56 1.49 -18.18
C LYS A 101 8.94 1.43 -19.65
N ARG A 102 8.06 0.84 -20.48
CA ARG A 102 8.18 0.89 -21.94
C ARG A 102 8.21 2.36 -22.39
N ALA A 103 9.07 2.68 -23.34
CA ALA A 103 9.12 4.00 -23.92
C ALA A 103 7.76 4.33 -24.58
N PRO A 104 7.26 5.58 -24.49
CA PRO A 104 6.08 6.00 -25.21
C PRO A 104 6.23 5.67 -26.70
N ASN A 105 5.25 4.99 -27.30
CA ASN A 105 5.23 4.64 -28.72
C ASN A 105 6.41 3.78 -29.21
N GLY A 106 7.13 3.09 -28.31
CA GLY A 106 8.34 2.33 -28.65
C GLY A 106 9.52 3.19 -29.10
N LYS A 107 9.41 4.52 -29.01
CA LYS A 107 10.45 5.49 -29.39
C LYS A 107 10.77 6.38 -28.20
N GLY A 108 12.01 6.31 -27.72
CA GLY A 108 12.51 7.13 -26.61
C GLY A 108 13.26 6.32 -25.56
N ARG A 109 13.84 7.00 -24.57
CA ARG A 109 14.50 6.33 -23.43
C ARG A 109 13.46 5.64 -22.55
N SER A 110 13.68 4.36 -22.28
CA SER A 110 12.98 3.64 -21.22
C SER A 110 13.16 4.42 -19.92
N ARG A 111 12.06 4.71 -19.23
CA ARG A 111 12.11 5.40 -17.94
C ARG A 111 12.06 4.35 -16.83
N ASP A 112 12.77 4.61 -15.74
CA ASP A 112 12.66 3.77 -14.56
C ASP A 112 11.27 3.90 -13.94
N VAL A 113 10.80 2.82 -13.33
CA VAL A 113 9.53 2.83 -12.58
C VAL A 113 9.76 3.65 -11.31
N PRO A 114 8.96 4.70 -11.04
CA PRO A 114 9.03 5.41 -9.77
C PRO A 114 8.81 4.45 -8.61
N ASN A 115 9.52 4.64 -7.49
CA ASN A 115 9.41 3.79 -6.30
C ASN A 115 9.69 2.30 -6.59
N VAL A 116 10.63 2.01 -7.51
CA VAL A 116 10.95 0.65 -7.95
C VAL A 116 11.28 -0.31 -6.80
N ASP A 117 11.94 0.17 -5.76
CA ASP A 117 12.34 -0.66 -4.62
C ASP A 117 11.12 -1.12 -3.80
N HIS A 118 10.14 -0.24 -3.59
CA HIS A 118 8.86 -0.60 -2.98
C HIS A 118 8.12 -1.63 -3.83
N TRP A 119 8.10 -1.45 -5.15
CA TRP A 119 7.44 -2.40 -6.05
C TRP A 119 8.11 -3.78 -6.09
N LYS A 120 9.44 -3.84 -6.02
CA LYS A 120 10.20 -5.10 -5.91
C LYS A 120 9.91 -5.83 -4.60
N ALA A 121 9.85 -5.09 -3.50
CA ALA A 121 9.49 -5.65 -2.19
C ALA A 121 8.07 -6.21 -2.20
N LEU A 122 7.09 -5.43 -2.68
CA LEU A 122 5.71 -5.85 -2.85
C LEU A 122 5.58 -7.10 -3.72
N ASP A 123 6.25 -7.15 -4.87
CA ASP A 123 6.22 -8.31 -5.76
C ASP A 123 6.78 -9.57 -5.09
N THR A 124 7.86 -9.44 -4.32
CA THR A 124 8.45 -10.54 -3.56
C THR A 124 7.47 -11.09 -2.53
N CYS A 125 6.85 -10.21 -1.73
CA CYS A 125 5.87 -10.60 -0.72
C CYS A 125 4.61 -11.23 -1.35
N LEU A 126 4.04 -10.60 -2.37
CA LEU A 126 2.83 -11.08 -3.04
C LEU A 126 3.06 -12.36 -3.86
N THR A 127 4.29 -12.64 -4.28
CA THR A 127 4.61 -13.92 -4.93
C THR A 127 4.83 -15.04 -3.91
N ARG A 128 5.23 -14.72 -2.67
CA ARG A 128 5.29 -15.71 -1.57
C ARG A 128 3.90 -16.04 -1.01
N CYS A 129 2.96 -15.11 -1.07
CA CYS A 129 1.64 -15.23 -0.46
C CYS A 129 0.53 -15.16 -1.53
N ASP A 130 0.24 -16.29 -2.18
CA ASP A 130 -0.75 -16.43 -3.25
C ASP A 130 -2.21 -16.33 -2.76
N ARG A 131 -2.44 -16.45 -1.46
CA ARG A 131 -3.76 -16.35 -0.81
C ARG A 131 -4.15 -14.92 -0.40
N ILE A 132 -3.30 -13.93 -0.71
CA ILE A 132 -3.57 -12.53 -0.40
C ILE A 132 -4.21 -11.86 -1.61
N GLU A 133 -5.40 -11.31 -1.43
CA GLU A 133 -6.09 -10.50 -2.42
C GLU A 133 -5.90 -9.01 -2.12
N ILE A 134 -5.54 -8.22 -3.14
CA ILE A 134 -5.54 -6.75 -3.05
C ILE A 134 -6.78 -6.25 -3.79
N ALA A 135 -7.72 -5.69 -3.02
CA ALA A 135 -9.00 -5.22 -3.52
C ALA A 135 -9.11 -3.69 -3.40
N TRP A 136 -9.83 -3.10 -4.35
CA TRP A 136 -10.12 -1.68 -4.31
C TRP A 136 -11.39 -1.42 -3.49
N CYS A 137 -11.32 -0.48 -2.56
CA CYS A 137 -12.50 0.04 -1.86
C CYS A 137 -12.74 1.51 -2.23
N LYS A 138 -14.00 1.96 -2.08
CA LYS A 138 -14.33 3.36 -2.36
C LYS A 138 -13.79 4.26 -1.26
N GLY A 139 -13.00 5.27 -1.64
CA GLY A 139 -12.44 6.26 -0.71
C GLY A 139 -13.47 7.23 -0.11
N HIS A 140 -13.12 7.74 1.07
CA HIS A 140 -13.66 8.91 1.79
C HIS A 140 -15.10 8.96 2.29
N VAL A 141 -16.01 8.02 1.98
CA VAL A 141 -17.33 8.00 2.63
C VAL A 141 -17.87 6.59 2.78
N GLY A 142 -18.05 6.13 4.02
CA GLY A 142 -18.88 4.96 4.35
C GLY A 142 -18.12 3.67 4.67
N LEU A 143 -16.79 3.73 4.84
CA LEU A 143 -15.97 2.61 5.30
C LEU A 143 -15.17 3.03 6.54
N PRO A 144 -15.71 2.77 7.76
CA PRO A 144 -15.09 3.20 9.01
C PRO A 144 -13.62 2.77 9.15
N TRP A 145 -13.26 1.61 8.59
CA TRP A 145 -11.91 1.06 8.65
C TRP A 145 -10.93 1.75 7.70
N ASN A 146 -11.40 2.25 6.55
CA ASN A 146 -10.57 3.10 5.67
C ASN A 146 -10.34 4.47 6.31
N GLU A 147 -11.39 5.07 6.88
CA GLU A 147 -11.28 6.33 7.62
C GLU A 147 -10.34 6.21 8.83
N ARG A 148 -10.36 5.04 9.50
CA ARG A 148 -9.41 4.72 10.56
C ARG A 148 -7.96 4.64 10.05
N ALA A 149 -7.73 4.03 8.89
CA ALA A 149 -6.41 3.97 8.26
C ALA A 149 -5.90 5.36 7.83
N ASP A 150 -6.76 6.18 7.21
CA ASP A 150 -6.47 7.59 6.87
C ASP A 150 -6.07 8.40 8.11
N ALA A 151 -6.83 8.25 9.20
CA ALA A 151 -6.54 8.91 10.46
C ALA A 151 -5.18 8.50 11.04
N LEU A 152 -4.83 7.21 10.98
CA LEU A 152 -3.52 6.70 11.39
C LEU A 152 -2.40 7.31 10.54
N ALA A 153 -2.56 7.35 9.21
CA ALA A 153 -1.59 7.92 8.30
C ALA A 153 -1.36 9.42 8.59
N ARG A 154 -2.42 10.19 8.80
CA ARG A 154 -2.33 11.62 9.15
C ARG A 154 -1.69 11.85 10.50
N GLN A 155 -2.03 11.06 11.51
CA GLN A 155 -1.40 11.13 12.83
C GLN A 155 0.10 10.84 12.75
N ALA A 156 0.51 9.87 11.93
CA ALA A 156 1.92 9.56 11.74
C ALA A 156 2.71 10.73 11.14
N ILE A 157 2.13 11.51 10.21
CA ILE A 157 2.74 12.75 9.69
C ILE A 157 2.86 13.82 10.78
N GLN A 158 1.85 13.93 11.65
CA GLN A 158 1.88 14.91 12.74
C GLN A 158 2.94 14.58 13.79
N HIS A 159 3.09 13.29 14.11
CA HIS A 159 4.09 12.80 15.06
C HIS A 159 5.49 12.69 14.46
N ALA A 160 5.61 12.71 13.13
CA ALA A 160 6.90 12.79 12.47
C ALA A 160 7.57 14.10 12.89
N THR A 161 8.63 13.97 13.70
CA THR A 161 9.46 15.12 14.06
C THR A 161 10.06 15.62 12.76
N VAL A 162 9.70 16.85 12.36
CA VAL A 162 10.41 17.53 11.27
C VAL A 162 11.86 17.53 11.73
N ALA A 163 12.73 16.80 11.04
CA ALA A 163 14.15 16.97 11.22
C ALA A 163 14.43 18.42 10.84
N THR A 164 14.46 19.31 11.83
CA THR A 164 14.91 20.67 11.66
C THR A 164 16.33 20.50 11.18
N ALA A 165 16.56 20.71 9.89
CA ALA A 165 17.88 20.91 9.36
C ALA A 165 18.42 22.13 10.12
N VAL A 166 19.20 21.86 11.16
CA VAL A 166 20.02 22.87 11.80
C VAL A 166 21.00 23.29 10.72
N CYS A 167 20.93 24.58 10.36
CA CYS A 167 21.77 25.25 9.38
C CYS A 167 23.26 25.06 9.65
#